data_AF-A0A6G0V0R3-F1
#
_entry.id   AF-A0A6G0V0R3-F1
#
_cell.length_a   1.000
_cell.length_b   1.000
_cell.length_c   1.000
_cell.angle_alpha   90.00
_cell.angle_beta   90.00
_cell.angle_gamma   90.00
#
_symmetry.space_group_name_H-M   'P 1'
#
loop_
_entity.id
_entity.type
_entity.pdbx_description
1 polymer ?
#
loop_
_entity_poly.entity_id
_entity_poly.type
_entity_poly.pdbx_seq_one_letter_code
_entity_poly.pdbx_strand_id
1 'polypeptide(L)'
;MSNPNGKSDSDKKNRPKVSRLRQQNLPSWEPTLTAKTVIPTIGLVAIAFIPLGVVLLLSSNSVKEIKMEYQDCTSPCRIGLTVNETFEGDVYFYYGLTNYFQNHRRYLKSRNDKQLMGDLSSTSECDPYDKVNTSTGVKPIAPCGAIANSMFNDSFTLLDQNGVPVSWTYSGIFWDVDKDRKFKNPTLKPGQSLCDAFSSSARPLSWTIDPCMLDPSNDDNNGFLNMDFIVWMRTAALPNFRKPYRKLVRSGPYFNGLPAGRYTLSINNIYPVAQFNGKKSFIISTTSWTGGRNPFLGIAYIVVGGICAVVTVVFLFIHLKFGRVNHEDDI
;
A
#
# COMPACT_ATOMS: atom_id res chain seq x y z
N MET A 1 39.49 0.09 -64.01
CA MET A 1 40.97 0.10 -64.05
C MET A 1 41.49 -0.47 -62.74
N SER A 2 42.00 -1.69 -62.79
CA SER A 2 42.62 -2.43 -61.69
C SER A 2 44.01 -1.84 -61.41
N ASN A 3 44.24 -1.36 -60.19
CA ASN A 3 45.52 -0.81 -59.76
C ASN A 3 46.49 -1.95 -59.38
N PRO A 4 47.67 -2.09 -60.02
CA PRO A 4 48.57 -3.24 -59.85
C PRO A 4 49.57 -2.99 -58.72
N ASN A 5 49.08 -2.82 -57.49
CA ASN A 5 49.93 -2.86 -56.30
C ASN A 5 49.14 -3.41 -55.11
N GLY A 6 49.12 -4.73 -55.01
CA GLY A 6 48.62 -5.45 -53.85
C GLY A 6 49.52 -5.24 -52.64
N LYS A 7 49.23 -4.20 -51.85
CA LYS A 7 49.53 -4.21 -50.41
C LYS A 7 48.19 -4.28 -49.69
N SER A 8 47.99 -5.32 -48.88
CA SER A 8 46.82 -5.41 -48.01
C SER A 8 46.81 -4.17 -47.11
N ASP A 9 45.69 -3.45 -47.14
CA ASP A 9 45.48 -2.14 -46.49
C ASP A 9 45.39 -2.23 -44.94
N SER A 10 45.99 -3.27 -44.35
CA SER A 10 45.84 -3.71 -42.97
C SER A 10 46.85 -3.15 -41.97
N ASP A 11 47.92 -2.46 -42.40
CA ASP A 11 49.07 -2.12 -41.52
C ASP A 11 49.34 -0.61 -41.33
N LYS A 12 48.29 0.22 -41.21
CA LYS A 12 48.45 1.62 -40.75
C LYS A 12 48.29 1.70 -39.22
N LYS A 13 49.41 1.86 -38.50
CA LYS A 13 49.51 1.89 -37.01
C LYS A 13 48.51 2.82 -36.29
N ASN A 14 48.08 3.91 -36.94
CA ASN A 14 47.16 4.91 -36.38
C ASN A 14 45.77 4.91 -37.03
N ARG A 15 45.41 3.89 -37.82
CA ARG A 15 44.06 3.84 -38.44
C ARG A 15 43.02 3.51 -37.37
N PRO A 16 41.96 4.33 -37.21
CA PRO A 16 40.86 3.99 -36.31
C PRO A 16 40.24 2.64 -36.71
N LYS A 17 39.93 1.82 -35.71
CA LYS A 17 39.29 0.51 -35.94
C LYS A 17 37.95 0.71 -36.67
N VAL A 18 37.76 -0.04 -37.76
CA VAL A 18 36.62 0.05 -38.70
C VAL A 18 35.38 -0.70 -38.17
N SER A 19 34.96 -0.43 -36.93
CA SER A 19 33.73 -1.00 -36.38
C SER A 19 32.56 -0.02 -36.48
N ARG A 20 31.35 -0.53 -36.73
CA ARG A 20 30.12 0.29 -36.84
C ARG A 20 29.91 1.23 -35.65
N LEU A 21 30.21 0.75 -34.44
CA LEU A 21 30.17 1.55 -33.21
C LEU A 21 31.18 2.71 -33.23
N ARG A 22 32.42 2.46 -33.66
CA ARG A 22 33.50 3.49 -33.68
C ARG A 22 33.36 4.48 -34.83
N GLN A 23 32.61 4.11 -35.86
CA GLN A 23 32.29 4.96 -37.01
C GLN A 23 30.92 5.63 -36.89
N GLN A 24 30.23 5.47 -35.76
CA GLN A 24 28.89 6.01 -35.51
C GLN A 24 27.87 5.65 -36.62
N ASN A 25 28.00 4.45 -37.19
CA ASN A 25 27.16 3.92 -38.25
C ASN A 25 26.46 2.64 -37.79
N LEU A 26 25.83 2.71 -36.61
CA LEU A 26 24.91 1.69 -36.14
C LEU A 26 23.55 1.90 -36.78
N PRO A 27 22.77 0.83 -37.05
CA PRO A 27 21.40 1.00 -37.49
C PRO A 27 20.61 1.74 -36.41
N SER A 28 20.15 2.95 -36.73
CA SER A 28 19.28 3.77 -35.90
C SER A 28 17.88 3.80 -36.49
N TRP A 29 16.88 3.87 -35.61
CA TRP A 29 15.54 4.29 -35.99
C TRP A 29 15.40 5.77 -35.66
N GLU A 30 15.13 6.60 -36.66
CA GLU A 30 15.07 8.06 -36.54
C GLU A 30 13.65 8.55 -36.88
N PRO A 31 12.70 8.45 -35.92
CA PRO A 31 11.32 8.86 -36.18
C PRO A 31 11.24 10.37 -36.37
N THR A 32 10.76 10.80 -37.54
CA THR A 32 10.46 12.20 -37.81
C THR A 32 9.05 12.53 -37.29
N LEU A 33 8.99 13.41 -36.30
CA LEU A 33 7.74 13.87 -35.69
C LEU A 33 7.08 14.90 -36.62
N THR A 34 6.32 14.43 -37.60
CA THR A 34 5.56 15.28 -38.53
C THR A 34 4.10 15.42 -38.08
N ALA A 35 3.40 16.45 -38.55
CA ALA A 35 1.98 16.65 -38.23
C ALA A 35 1.11 15.43 -38.58
N LYS A 36 1.45 14.73 -39.68
CA LYS A 36 0.77 13.50 -40.14
C LYS A 36 0.91 12.33 -39.15
N THR A 37 1.95 12.30 -38.32
CA THR A 37 2.16 11.24 -37.31
C THR A 37 1.74 11.70 -35.91
N VAL A 38 2.02 12.95 -35.53
CA VAL A 38 1.76 13.49 -34.19
C VAL A 38 0.27 13.75 -33.92
N ILE A 39 -0.47 14.33 -34.88
CA ILE A 39 -1.90 14.63 -34.68
C ILE A 39 -2.73 13.35 -34.43
N PRO A 40 -2.66 12.29 -35.26
CA PRO A 40 -3.43 11.09 -35.01
C PRO A 40 -2.99 10.37 -33.73
N THR A 41 -1.70 10.36 -33.40
CA THR A 41 -1.23 9.71 -32.15
C THR A 41 -1.77 10.41 -30.91
N ILE A 42 -1.72 11.75 -30.83
CA ILE A 42 -2.30 12.50 -29.71
C ILE A 42 -3.83 12.33 -29.67
N GLY A 43 -4.49 12.35 -30.83
CA GLY A 43 -5.93 12.12 -30.93
C GLY A 43 -6.36 10.74 -30.43
N LEU A 44 -5.60 9.69 -30.77
CA LEU A 44 -5.83 8.33 -30.27
C LEU A 44 -5.65 8.23 -28.75
N VAL A 45 -4.65 8.91 -28.19
CA VAL A 45 -4.47 8.99 -26.73
C VAL A 45 -5.69 9.64 -26.07
N ALA A 46 -6.20 10.73 -26.63
CA ALA A 46 -7.41 11.39 -26.11
C ALA A 46 -8.64 10.46 -26.15
N ILE A 47 -8.86 9.79 -27.28
CA ILE A 47 -9.98 8.85 -27.47
C ILE A 47 -9.88 7.66 -26.51
N ALA A 48 -8.67 7.19 -26.18
CA ALA A 48 -8.49 6.10 -25.22
C ALA A 48 -8.62 6.56 -23.76
N PHE A 49 -8.04 7.71 -23.41
CA PHE A 49 -7.92 8.14 -22.01
C PHE A 49 -9.23 8.68 -21.44
N ILE A 50 -10.06 9.36 -22.24
CA ILE A 50 -11.32 9.92 -21.75
C ILE A 50 -12.30 8.82 -21.31
N PRO A 51 -12.64 7.80 -22.13
CA PRO A 51 -13.54 6.72 -21.71
C PRO A 51 -12.97 5.91 -20.54
N LEU A 52 -11.67 5.61 -20.57
CA LEU A 52 -11.00 4.92 -19.46
C LEU A 52 -11.11 5.72 -18.16
N GLY A 53 -10.86 7.04 -18.21
CA GLY A 53 -10.99 7.93 -17.06
C GLY A 53 -12.42 7.98 -16.52
N VAL A 54 -13.43 8.00 -17.39
CA VAL A 54 -14.85 7.92 -17.00
C VAL A 54 -15.15 6.60 -16.30
N VAL A 55 -14.73 5.47 -16.86
CA VAL A 55 -14.93 4.14 -16.24
C VAL A 55 -14.28 4.05 -14.87
N LEU A 56 -13.03 4.52 -14.74
CA LEU A 56 -12.31 4.56 -13.45
C LEU A 56 -13.01 5.47 -12.44
N LEU A 57 -13.51 6.63 -12.86
CA LEU A 57 -14.21 7.57 -11.99
C LEU A 57 -15.55 7.00 -11.50
N LEU A 58 -16.33 6.37 -12.39
CA LEU A 58 -17.57 5.68 -12.03
C LEU A 58 -17.30 4.53 -11.06
N SER A 59 -16.27 3.72 -11.32
CA SER A 59 -15.84 2.64 -10.43
C SER A 59 -15.40 3.14 -9.05
N SER A 60 -14.75 4.29 -8.97
CA SER A 60 -14.37 4.88 -7.68
C SER A 60 -15.58 5.45 -6.93
N ASN A 61 -16.55 6.03 -7.65
CA ASN A 61 -17.71 6.68 -7.05
C ASN A 61 -18.78 5.68 -6.59
N SER A 62 -18.80 4.46 -7.14
CA SER A 62 -19.66 3.37 -6.66
C SER A 62 -19.24 2.82 -5.30
N VAL A 63 -18.01 3.11 -4.85
CA VAL A 63 -17.53 2.71 -3.52
C VAL A 63 -18.23 3.52 -2.43
N LYS A 64 -18.92 2.80 -1.54
CA LYS A 64 -19.58 3.37 -0.37
C LYS A 64 -18.64 3.30 0.82
N GLU A 65 -18.51 4.42 1.52
CA GLU A 65 -17.58 4.58 2.63
C GLU A 65 -18.24 5.42 3.74
N ILE A 66 -18.11 4.96 4.98
CA ILE A 66 -18.40 5.74 6.18
C ILE A 66 -17.08 5.93 6.91
N LYS A 67 -16.73 7.18 7.20
CA LYS A 67 -15.55 7.55 7.99
C LYS A 67 -15.98 8.48 9.11
N MET A 68 -15.60 8.15 10.35
CA MET A 68 -15.85 9.02 11.50
C MET A 68 -14.61 9.11 12.39
N GLU A 69 -14.36 10.30 12.91
CA GLU A 69 -13.29 10.59 13.87
C GLU A 69 -13.76 10.28 15.30
N TYR A 70 -12.89 9.72 16.14
CA TYR A 70 -13.24 9.30 17.51
C TYR A 70 -12.18 9.62 18.57
N GLN A 71 -11.15 10.43 18.27
CA GLN A 71 -10.04 10.65 19.19
C GLN A 71 -10.46 11.23 20.55
N ASP A 72 -11.47 12.10 20.59
CA ASP A 72 -11.91 12.83 21.80
C ASP A 72 -12.90 12.04 22.68
N CYS A 73 -13.17 10.78 22.33
CA CYS A 73 -14.14 9.98 23.05
C CYS A 73 -13.54 9.28 24.29
N THR A 74 -14.19 9.36 25.43
CA THR A 74 -13.75 8.66 26.65
C THR A 74 -13.98 7.15 26.53
N SER A 75 -12.99 6.33 26.90
CA SER A 75 -13.10 4.86 26.81
C SER A 75 -13.90 4.26 27.98
N PRO A 76 -14.80 3.28 27.75
CA PRO A 76 -15.23 2.75 26.45
C PRO A 76 -16.21 3.71 25.74
N CYS A 77 -15.94 3.97 24.47
CA CYS A 77 -16.73 4.87 23.63
C CYS A 77 -17.84 4.12 22.90
N ARG A 78 -19.05 4.69 22.82
CA ARG A 78 -20.15 4.17 22.00
C ARG A 78 -20.63 5.23 21.03
N ILE A 79 -20.50 4.95 19.73
CA ILE A 79 -20.89 5.86 18.65
C ILE A 79 -22.03 5.23 17.87
N GLY A 80 -23.16 5.91 17.80
CA GLY A 80 -24.25 5.54 16.90
C GLY A 80 -23.89 5.89 15.46
N LEU A 81 -24.05 4.92 14.55
CA LEU A 81 -23.81 5.11 13.12
C LEU A 81 -25.05 4.70 12.33
N THR A 82 -25.35 5.46 11.28
CA THR A 82 -26.46 5.17 10.37
C THR A 82 -25.89 4.83 9.00
N VAL A 83 -26.11 3.60 8.55
CA VAL A 83 -25.81 3.16 7.20
C VAL A 83 -27.03 3.46 6.34
N ASN A 84 -26.95 4.51 5.52
CA ASN A 84 -28.09 4.97 4.72
C ASN A 84 -28.46 4.01 3.59
N GLU A 85 -27.48 3.33 3.02
CA GLU A 85 -27.65 2.42 1.89
C GLU A 85 -26.86 1.14 2.14
N THR A 86 -27.35 0.01 1.66
CA THR A 86 -26.66 -1.27 1.79
C THR A 86 -25.28 -1.22 1.11
N PHE A 87 -24.27 -1.72 1.82
CA PHE A 87 -22.91 -1.89 1.34
C PHE A 87 -22.80 -3.30 0.77
N GLU A 88 -22.95 -3.42 -0.54
CA GLU A 88 -22.99 -4.71 -1.22
C GLU A 88 -21.61 -5.34 -1.40
N GLY A 89 -21.55 -6.66 -1.33
CA GLY A 89 -20.35 -7.44 -1.57
C GLY A 89 -19.37 -7.45 -0.40
N ASP A 90 -18.08 -7.33 -0.71
CA ASP A 90 -17.02 -7.37 0.30
C ASP A 90 -16.90 -6.02 1.02
N VAL A 91 -17.11 -6.05 2.32
CA VAL A 91 -17.03 -4.88 3.21
C VAL A 91 -15.82 -5.02 4.13
N TYR A 92 -15.03 -3.97 4.23
CA TYR A 92 -13.82 -3.92 5.04
C TYR A 92 -13.95 -2.83 6.11
N PHE A 93 -13.46 -3.18 7.29
CA PHE A 93 -13.29 -2.28 8.42
C PHE A 93 -11.81 -1.87 8.46
N TYR A 94 -11.54 -0.57 8.47
CA TYR A 94 -10.21 0.01 8.64
C TYR A 94 -10.18 0.92 9.86
N TYR A 95 -9.00 1.06 10.45
CA TYR A 95 -8.67 2.21 11.28
C TYR A 95 -7.77 3.16 10.50
N GLY A 96 -7.89 4.45 10.78
CA GLY A 96 -7.12 5.52 10.16
C GLY A 96 -6.44 6.37 11.22
N LEU A 97 -5.19 6.71 10.95
CA LEU A 97 -4.39 7.63 11.74
C LEU A 97 -3.97 8.81 10.86
N THR A 98 -4.01 10.00 11.43
CA THR A 98 -3.51 11.21 10.79
C THR A 98 -2.38 11.82 11.59
N ASN A 99 -1.52 12.57 10.90
CA ASN A 99 -0.31 13.16 11.46
C ASN A 99 0.62 12.13 12.13
N TYR A 100 0.69 10.92 11.58
CA TYR A 100 1.53 9.84 12.09
C TYR A 100 2.59 9.43 11.05
N PHE A 101 3.84 9.82 11.27
CA PHE A 101 4.92 9.69 10.29
C PHE A 101 5.59 8.30 10.31
N GLN A 102 4.88 7.25 9.87
CA GLN A 102 5.49 5.91 9.69
C GLN A 102 6.64 5.90 8.67
N ASN A 103 6.65 6.86 7.75
CA ASN A 103 7.66 7.00 6.70
C ASN A 103 8.94 7.72 7.17
N HIS A 104 9.02 8.13 8.44
CA HIS A 104 10.23 8.76 8.95
C HIS A 104 11.40 7.77 8.93
N ARG A 105 12.56 8.18 8.37
CA ARG A 105 13.71 7.28 8.12
C ARG A 105 14.15 6.47 9.34
N ARG A 106 14.22 7.09 10.54
CA ARG A 106 14.60 6.39 11.78
C ARG A 106 13.53 5.39 12.23
N TYR A 107 12.26 5.72 12.02
CA TYR A 107 11.14 4.85 12.36
C TYR A 107 11.12 3.62 11.44
N LEU A 108 11.21 3.84 10.12
CA LEU A 108 11.26 2.77 9.11
C LEU A 108 12.40 1.76 9.33
N LYS A 109 13.57 2.25 9.75
CA LYS A 109 14.74 1.42 10.02
C LYS A 109 14.67 0.67 11.35
N SER A 110 13.85 1.12 12.29
CA SER A 110 13.81 0.57 13.66
C SER A 110 12.97 -0.71 13.72
N ARG A 111 13.51 -1.78 13.14
CA ARG A 111 13.02 -3.17 13.16
C ARG A 111 14.13 -4.13 12.78
N ASN A 112 13.98 -5.41 13.13
CA ASN A 112 14.92 -6.44 12.71
C ASN A 112 14.23 -7.60 11.97
N ASP A 113 14.49 -7.73 10.67
CA ASP A 113 13.81 -8.72 9.84
C ASP A 113 14.21 -10.17 10.19
N LYS A 114 15.42 -10.42 10.72
CA LYS A 114 15.81 -11.76 11.22
C LYS A 114 15.01 -12.16 12.45
N GLN A 115 14.76 -11.19 13.34
CA GLN A 115 13.92 -11.40 14.51
C GLN A 115 12.49 -11.75 14.11
N LEU A 116 11.92 -11.01 13.16
CA LEU A 116 10.57 -11.26 12.64
C LEU A 116 10.45 -12.63 11.95
N MET A 117 11.57 -13.20 11.49
CA MET A 117 11.65 -14.57 10.96
C MET A 117 11.96 -15.65 12.03
N GLY A 118 11.98 -15.30 13.33
CA GLY A 118 12.06 -16.24 14.45
C GLY A 118 13.37 -16.25 15.24
N ASP A 119 14.39 -15.48 14.85
CA ASP A 119 15.63 -15.34 15.63
C ASP A 119 15.53 -14.23 16.69
N LEU A 120 15.01 -14.58 17.87
CA LEU A 120 14.74 -13.63 18.95
C LEU A 120 15.97 -12.84 19.44
N SER A 121 17.18 -13.35 19.20
CA SER A 121 18.42 -12.72 19.65
C SER A 121 18.87 -11.54 18.77
N SER A 122 18.47 -11.56 17.49
CA SER A 122 18.83 -10.56 16.51
C SER A 122 18.10 -9.23 16.75
N THR A 123 18.80 -8.21 17.24
CA THR A 123 18.22 -6.90 17.60
C THR A 123 18.93 -5.71 16.95
N SER A 124 19.79 -5.96 15.96
CA SER A 124 20.50 -4.89 15.25
C SER A 124 19.52 -3.92 14.56
N GLU A 125 19.87 -2.63 14.53
CA GLU A 125 19.07 -1.53 13.96
C GLU A 125 17.78 -1.17 14.72
N CYS A 126 17.49 -1.81 15.85
CA CYS A 126 16.31 -1.55 16.67
C CYS A 126 16.49 -0.46 17.75
N ASP A 127 17.66 0.20 17.83
CA ASP A 127 17.93 1.22 18.85
C ASP A 127 16.86 2.34 18.87
N PRO A 128 16.45 2.83 20.06
CA PRO A 128 16.82 2.38 21.42
C PRO A 128 15.91 1.27 21.97
N TYR A 129 15.10 0.63 21.13
CA TYR A 129 14.12 -0.40 21.50
C TYR A 129 14.65 -1.81 21.22
N ASP A 130 15.95 -2.02 21.37
CA ASP A 130 16.64 -3.29 21.13
C ASP A 130 16.66 -4.16 22.40
N LYS A 131 16.85 -3.55 23.58
CA LYS A 131 17.06 -4.24 24.86
C LYS A 131 16.45 -3.48 26.04
N VAL A 132 16.22 -4.20 27.13
CA VAL A 132 15.78 -3.62 28.42
C VAL A 132 16.58 -4.20 29.59
N ASN A 133 16.95 -3.34 30.53
CA ASN A 133 17.59 -3.75 31.78
C ASN A 133 16.52 -4.29 32.73
N THR A 134 16.57 -5.59 33.02
CA THR A 134 15.70 -6.27 33.99
C THR A 134 16.50 -6.61 35.24
N SER A 135 15.83 -6.88 36.37
CA SER A 135 16.48 -7.37 37.60
C SER A 135 17.33 -8.63 37.40
N THR A 136 17.03 -9.42 36.37
CA THR A 136 17.74 -10.66 35.98
C THR A 136 18.83 -10.45 34.93
N GLY A 137 19.10 -9.20 34.53
CA GLY A 137 20.09 -8.84 33.51
C GLY A 137 19.48 -8.12 32.30
N VAL A 138 20.30 -7.92 31.27
CA VAL A 138 19.90 -7.28 30.01
C VAL A 138 19.17 -8.29 29.13
N LYS A 139 17.89 -8.05 28.83
CA LYS A 139 17.09 -8.90 27.93
C LYS A 139 16.86 -8.20 26.59
N PRO A 140 16.96 -8.92 25.45
CA PRO A 140 16.52 -8.39 24.16
C PRO A 140 15.00 -8.19 24.16
N ILE A 141 14.54 -7.12 23.54
CA ILE A 141 13.11 -6.89 23.32
C ILE A 141 12.68 -7.69 22.09
N ALA A 142 11.57 -8.41 22.19
CA ALA A 142 10.96 -9.12 21.06
C ALA A 142 9.45 -8.85 21.04
N PRO A 143 8.90 -8.28 19.96
CA PRO A 143 9.59 -7.69 18.79
C PRO A 143 10.32 -6.37 19.09
N CYS A 144 11.55 -6.21 18.62
CA CYS A 144 12.33 -4.98 18.81
C CYS A 144 11.92 -3.86 17.84
N GLY A 145 12.26 -2.63 18.22
CA GLY A 145 12.18 -1.46 17.36
C GLY A 145 10.95 -0.58 17.56
N ALA A 146 11.05 0.67 17.09
CA ALA A 146 10.04 1.71 17.27
C ALA A 146 8.72 1.37 16.59
N ILE A 147 8.76 0.65 15.46
CA ILE A 147 7.55 0.24 14.73
C ILE A 147 6.72 -0.67 15.63
N ALA A 148 7.32 -1.75 16.12
CA ALA A 148 6.61 -2.70 16.95
C ALA A 148 6.19 -2.10 18.30
N ASN A 149 7.06 -1.33 18.94
CA ASN A 149 6.77 -0.69 20.23
C ASN A 149 5.55 0.25 20.17
N SER A 150 5.28 0.87 19.02
CA SER A 150 4.16 1.80 18.85
C SER A 150 2.91 1.17 18.23
N MET A 151 2.76 -0.16 18.31
CA MET A 151 1.62 -0.89 17.77
C MET A 151 0.27 -0.32 18.22
N PHE A 152 -0.63 -0.17 17.25
CA PHE A 152 -2.00 0.28 17.49
C PHE A 152 -2.77 -0.75 18.31
N ASN A 153 -3.45 -0.30 19.38
CA ASN A 153 -4.07 -1.18 20.38
C ASN A 153 -5.52 -0.83 20.74
N ASP A 154 -6.21 0.01 19.95
CA ASP A 154 -7.67 0.17 20.13
C ASP A 154 -8.40 -1.07 19.61
N SER A 155 -9.55 -1.39 20.22
CA SER A 155 -10.43 -2.45 19.76
C SER A 155 -11.80 -1.93 19.34
N PHE A 156 -12.42 -2.61 18.38
CA PHE A 156 -13.70 -2.22 17.80
C PHE A 156 -14.69 -3.37 17.86
N THR A 157 -15.92 -3.09 18.25
CA THR A 157 -17.03 -4.03 18.19
C THR A 157 -18.25 -3.32 17.61
N LEU A 158 -18.68 -3.76 16.43
CA LEU A 158 -19.88 -3.24 15.78
C LEU A 158 -21.08 -4.05 16.22
N LEU A 159 -22.09 -3.39 16.77
CA LEU A 159 -23.36 -3.97 17.20
C LEU A 159 -24.48 -3.56 16.23
N ASP A 160 -25.33 -4.50 15.88
CA ASP A 160 -26.54 -4.24 15.09
C ASP A 160 -27.65 -3.54 15.91
N GLN A 161 -28.81 -3.35 15.29
CA GLN A 161 -29.98 -2.72 15.93
C GLN A 161 -30.49 -3.48 17.16
N ASN A 162 -30.24 -4.78 17.23
CA ASN A 162 -30.66 -5.66 18.30
C ASN A 162 -29.56 -5.80 19.38
N GLY A 163 -28.42 -5.11 19.23
CA GLY A 163 -27.27 -5.24 20.12
C GLY A 163 -26.43 -6.48 19.89
N VAL A 164 -26.63 -7.21 18.78
CA VAL A 164 -25.86 -8.41 18.43
C VAL A 164 -24.57 -7.99 17.72
N PRO A 165 -23.39 -8.52 18.10
CA PRO A 165 -22.14 -8.25 17.41
C PRO A 165 -22.15 -8.73 15.96
N VAL A 166 -21.74 -7.85 15.05
CA VAL A 166 -21.51 -8.21 13.65
C VAL A 166 -20.23 -9.06 13.57
N SER A 167 -20.29 -10.17 12.84
CA SER A 167 -19.15 -11.08 12.69
C SER A 167 -18.11 -10.52 11.70
N TRP A 168 -16.87 -10.43 12.17
CA TRP A 168 -15.72 -9.92 11.43
C TRP A 168 -14.60 -10.96 11.42
N THR A 169 -13.85 -11.04 10.32
CA THR A 169 -12.69 -11.96 10.17
C THR A 169 -11.46 -11.19 9.74
N TYR A 170 -10.27 -11.69 10.07
CA TYR A 170 -9.00 -11.19 9.54
C TYR A 170 -8.54 -11.94 8.28
N SER A 171 -9.22 -13.04 7.90
CA SER A 171 -8.87 -13.84 6.73
C SER A 171 -9.05 -13.05 5.43
N GLY A 172 -8.03 -13.10 4.56
CA GLY A 172 -8.04 -12.41 3.26
C GLY A 172 -7.71 -10.91 3.32
N ILE A 173 -7.14 -10.42 4.43
CA ILE A 173 -6.74 -9.00 4.58
C ILE A 173 -5.28 -8.76 4.18
N PHE A 174 -4.41 -9.70 4.52
CA PHE A 174 -2.97 -9.60 4.29
C PHE A 174 -2.56 -10.55 3.15
N TRP A 175 -1.33 -10.37 2.69
CA TRP A 175 -0.79 -11.12 1.56
C TRP A 175 -0.14 -12.39 2.07
N ASP A 176 -0.38 -13.52 1.41
CA ASP A 176 0.18 -14.82 1.81
C ASP A 176 1.72 -14.79 1.93
N VAL A 177 2.38 -14.00 1.08
CA VAL A 177 3.84 -13.79 1.12
C VAL A 177 4.32 -13.23 2.47
N ASP A 178 3.55 -12.38 3.14
CA ASP A 178 3.95 -11.85 4.44
C ASP A 178 3.92 -12.97 5.50
N LYS A 179 2.86 -13.79 5.51
CA LYS A 179 2.71 -14.92 6.43
C LYS A 179 3.72 -16.04 6.16
N ASP A 180 4.00 -16.35 4.89
CA ASP A 180 4.78 -17.53 4.53
C ASP A 180 6.29 -17.26 4.54
N ARG A 181 6.71 -16.02 4.24
CA ARG A 181 8.13 -15.68 4.01
C ARG A 181 8.71 -14.64 4.95
N LYS A 182 7.93 -13.67 5.42
CA LYS A 182 8.49 -12.51 6.17
C LYS A 182 8.35 -12.64 7.68
N PHE A 183 7.26 -13.23 8.14
CA PHE A 183 6.98 -13.37 9.56
C PHE A 183 6.93 -14.85 9.94
N LYS A 184 7.64 -15.23 10.98
CA LYS A 184 7.63 -16.59 11.54
C LYS A 184 7.82 -16.54 13.04
N ASN A 185 7.08 -17.37 13.75
CA ASN A 185 7.34 -17.59 15.17
C ASN A 185 8.69 -18.30 15.37
N PRO A 186 9.32 -18.13 16.55
CA PRO A 186 10.54 -18.85 16.89
C PRO A 186 10.33 -20.37 16.84
N THR A 187 11.41 -21.10 16.57
CA THR A 187 11.36 -22.57 16.53
C THR A 187 11.08 -23.14 17.91
N LEU A 188 9.97 -23.86 18.03
CA LEU A 188 9.57 -24.50 19.29
C LEU A 188 10.31 -25.81 19.47
N LYS A 189 10.84 -26.06 20.67
CA LYS A 189 11.35 -27.38 21.04
C LYS A 189 10.16 -28.32 21.34
N PRO A 190 10.31 -29.64 21.20
CA PRO A 190 9.24 -30.58 21.52
C PRO A 190 8.69 -30.37 22.94
N GLY A 191 7.38 -30.17 23.08
CA GLY A 191 6.71 -29.95 24.36
C GLY A 191 6.78 -28.52 24.91
N GLN A 192 7.35 -27.56 24.18
CA GLN A 192 7.47 -26.17 24.61
C GLN A 192 6.30 -25.31 24.08
N SER A 193 5.75 -24.44 24.92
CA SER A 193 4.73 -23.46 24.48
C SER A 193 5.36 -22.28 23.76
N LEU A 194 4.55 -21.50 23.03
CA LEU A 194 5.04 -20.27 22.38
C LEU A 194 5.58 -19.27 23.43
N CYS A 195 4.91 -19.13 24.58
CA CYS A 195 5.37 -18.22 25.62
C CYS A 195 6.71 -18.62 26.23
N ASP A 196 6.96 -19.92 26.39
CA ASP A 196 8.26 -20.41 26.85
C ASP A 196 9.38 -20.04 25.86
N ALA A 197 9.08 -20.01 24.55
CA ALA A 197 10.05 -19.59 23.54
C ALA A 197 10.42 -18.10 23.66
N PHE A 198 9.49 -17.25 24.12
CA PHE A 198 9.73 -15.82 24.38
C PHE A 198 10.33 -15.52 25.75
N SER A 199 10.49 -16.50 26.65
CA SER A 199 10.93 -16.30 28.05
C SER A 199 12.31 -15.62 28.21
N SER A 200 13.20 -15.82 27.23
CA SER A 200 14.53 -15.20 27.17
C SER A 200 14.51 -13.75 26.69
N SER A 201 13.40 -13.31 26.11
CA SER A 201 13.17 -11.95 25.65
C SER A 201 12.21 -11.19 26.58
N ALA A 202 12.16 -9.88 26.42
CA ALA A 202 11.16 -9.03 27.04
C ALA A 202 10.17 -8.51 25.99
N ARG A 203 8.92 -8.26 26.39
CA ARG A 203 7.96 -7.59 25.51
C ARG A 203 8.34 -6.11 25.30
N PRO A 204 7.82 -5.45 24.25
CA PRO A 204 8.04 -4.03 24.02
C PRO A 204 7.52 -3.17 25.18
N LEU A 205 8.16 -2.03 25.40
CA LEU A 205 7.93 -1.19 26.59
C LEU A 205 6.49 -0.64 26.66
N SER A 206 5.89 -0.31 25.52
CA SER A 206 4.52 0.20 25.47
C SER A 206 3.45 -0.90 25.48
N TRP A 207 3.85 -2.18 25.43
CA TRP A 207 2.91 -3.30 25.35
C TRP A 207 2.48 -3.76 26.75
N THR A 208 1.19 -3.99 26.91
CA THR A 208 0.60 -4.55 28.14
C THR A 208 0.53 -6.08 28.11
N ILE A 209 0.47 -6.66 26.91
CA ILE A 209 0.31 -8.09 26.65
C ILE A 209 1.58 -8.62 25.99
N ASP A 210 2.00 -9.83 26.36
CA ASP A 210 3.15 -10.49 25.76
C ASP A 210 2.85 -10.95 24.33
N PRO A 211 3.86 -10.97 23.42
CA PRO A 211 3.64 -11.34 22.01
C PRO A 211 2.99 -12.71 21.83
N CYS A 212 3.24 -13.66 22.73
CA CYS A 212 2.68 -15.00 22.67
C CYS A 212 1.19 -15.09 23.02
N MET A 213 0.58 -14.01 23.55
CA MET A 213 -0.82 -13.96 24.02
C MET A 213 -1.63 -12.83 23.36
N LEU A 214 -1.25 -12.42 22.14
CA LEU A 214 -1.92 -11.34 21.42
C LEU A 214 -3.38 -11.66 21.03
N ASP A 215 -3.69 -12.94 20.79
CA ASP A 215 -5.04 -13.42 20.52
C ASP A 215 -5.35 -14.66 21.38
N PRO A 216 -6.07 -14.48 22.51
CA PRO A 216 -6.48 -15.60 23.36
C PRO A 216 -7.52 -16.53 22.73
N SER A 217 -8.17 -16.12 21.63
CA SER A 217 -9.23 -16.90 20.99
C SER A 217 -8.69 -17.84 19.91
N ASN A 218 -7.48 -17.60 19.41
CA ASN A 218 -6.88 -18.42 18.36
C ASN A 218 -5.35 -18.53 18.52
N ASP A 219 -4.90 -19.74 18.83
CA ASP A 219 -3.48 -20.06 19.00
C ASP A 219 -2.63 -19.79 17.73
N ASP A 220 -3.21 -19.96 16.54
CA ASP A 220 -2.52 -19.71 15.26
C ASP A 220 -2.31 -18.21 14.97
N ASN A 221 -2.97 -17.33 15.72
CA ASN A 221 -2.92 -15.87 15.55
C ASN A 221 -2.06 -15.19 16.65
N ASN A 222 -1.07 -15.90 17.20
CA ASN A 222 -0.18 -15.41 18.23
C ASN A 222 1.28 -15.23 17.76
N GLY A 223 2.05 -14.45 18.51
CA GLY A 223 3.45 -14.15 18.22
C GLY A 223 3.60 -13.20 17.04
N PHE A 224 4.64 -13.41 16.24
CA PHE A 224 4.90 -12.62 15.03
C PHE A 224 3.95 -12.94 13.88
N LEU A 225 3.17 -14.02 14.00
CA LEU A 225 2.13 -14.40 13.04
C LEU A 225 0.78 -13.72 13.32
N ASN A 226 0.68 -12.94 14.40
CA ASN A 226 -0.53 -12.18 14.70
C ASN A 226 -0.86 -11.19 13.56
N MET A 227 -2.11 -11.19 13.11
CA MET A 227 -2.51 -10.43 11.93
C MET A 227 -2.50 -8.91 12.15
N ASP A 228 -2.92 -8.45 13.33
CA ASP A 228 -2.89 -7.03 13.66
C ASP A 228 -1.45 -6.52 13.71
N PHE A 229 -0.54 -7.35 14.24
CA PHE A 229 0.88 -7.07 14.25
C PHE A 229 1.46 -6.98 12.82
N ILE A 230 1.21 -7.96 11.95
CA ILE A 230 1.69 -7.96 10.57
C ILE A 230 1.20 -6.73 9.80
N VAL A 231 -0.10 -6.40 9.92
CA VAL A 231 -0.68 -5.22 9.28
C VAL A 231 -0.03 -3.94 9.80
N TRP A 232 0.27 -3.86 11.10
CA TRP A 232 0.94 -2.71 11.69
C TRP A 232 2.38 -2.56 11.17
N MET A 233 3.14 -3.65 11.17
CA MET A 233 4.55 -3.69 10.74
C MET A 233 4.76 -3.29 9.28
N ARG A 234 3.73 -3.38 8.44
CA ARG A 234 3.73 -2.79 7.09
C ARG A 234 3.57 -1.28 7.16
N THR A 235 4.69 -0.56 7.20
CA THR A 235 4.73 0.90 7.31
C THR A 235 4.03 1.62 6.15
N ALA A 236 3.23 2.63 6.46
CA ALA A 236 2.58 3.48 5.46
C ALA A 236 3.56 4.48 4.83
N ALA A 237 3.33 4.83 3.56
CA ALA A 237 4.16 5.79 2.82
C ALA A 237 3.85 7.26 3.16
N LEU A 238 2.67 7.55 3.70
CA LEU A 238 2.16 8.89 4.00
C LEU A 238 1.81 9.01 5.48
N PRO A 239 1.83 10.24 6.05
CA PRO A 239 1.50 10.48 7.46
C PRO A 239 0.01 10.30 7.80
N ASN A 240 -0.84 10.41 6.78
CA ASN A 240 -2.26 10.13 6.88
C ASN A 240 -2.51 8.82 6.16
N PHE A 241 -2.90 7.79 6.91
CA PHE A 241 -3.08 6.46 6.36
C PHE A 241 -4.25 5.74 7.01
N ARG A 242 -4.70 4.68 6.33
CA ARG A 242 -5.61 3.69 6.88
C ARG A 242 -4.97 2.31 6.79
N LYS A 243 -5.30 1.45 7.74
CA LYS A 243 -4.86 0.05 7.78
C LYS A 243 -6.08 -0.84 7.92
N PRO A 244 -6.13 -1.97 7.19
CA PRO A 244 -7.27 -2.88 7.30
C PRO A 244 -7.26 -3.51 8.69
N TYR A 245 -8.42 -3.52 9.33
CA TYR A 245 -8.63 -4.15 10.63
C TYR A 245 -9.28 -5.51 10.41
N ARG A 246 -10.49 -5.54 9.84
CA ARG A 246 -11.25 -6.77 9.63
C ARG A 246 -12.02 -6.72 8.31
N LYS A 247 -12.45 -7.87 7.82
CA LYS A 247 -13.35 -8.09 6.68
C LYS A 247 -14.67 -8.64 7.22
N LEU A 248 -15.80 -8.17 6.68
CA LEU A 248 -17.12 -8.65 7.06
C LEU A 248 -17.26 -10.12 6.69
N VAL A 249 -17.75 -10.94 7.62
CA VAL A 249 -18.08 -12.34 7.33
C VAL A 249 -19.41 -12.37 6.58
N ARG A 250 -19.39 -12.85 5.34
CA ARG A 250 -20.58 -12.98 4.49
C ARG A 250 -21.40 -14.22 4.90
N SER A 251 -22.10 -14.12 6.01
CA SER A 251 -22.96 -15.18 6.56
C SER A 251 -24.25 -14.61 7.15
N GLY A 252 -25.32 -15.42 7.12
CA GLY A 252 -26.64 -15.06 7.65
C GLY A 252 -27.17 -13.74 7.06
N PRO A 253 -27.59 -12.76 7.89
CA PRO A 253 -28.14 -11.49 7.41
C PRO A 253 -27.11 -10.61 6.67
N TYR A 254 -25.82 -10.96 6.75
CA TYR A 254 -24.70 -10.24 6.11
C TYR A 254 -24.19 -10.90 4.83
N PHE A 255 -24.91 -11.90 4.29
CA PHE A 255 -24.48 -12.66 3.10
C PHE A 255 -24.24 -11.76 1.87
N ASN A 256 -25.09 -10.75 1.66
CA ASN A 256 -24.98 -9.81 0.54
C ASN A 256 -24.13 -8.56 0.87
N GLY A 257 -23.60 -8.46 2.10
CA GLY A 257 -22.85 -7.30 2.59
C GLY A 257 -23.46 -6.70 3.86
N LEU A 258 -23.16 -5.45 4.18
CA LEU A 258 -23.67 -4.76 5.37
C LEU A 258 -24.97 -4.02 5.03
N PRO A 259 -26.14 -4.44 5.56
CA PRO A 259 -27.41 -3.82 5.21
C PRO A 259 -27.52 -2.38 5.73
N ALA A 260 -28.40 -1.60 5.09
CA ALA A 260 -28.79 -0.28 5.59
C ALA A 260 -29.45 -0.42 6.97
N GLY A 261 -29.13 0.49 7.89
CA GLY A 261 -29.65 0.43 9.24
C GLY A 261 -28.84 1.24 10.26
N ARG A 262 -29.34 1.25 11.50
CA ARG A 262 -28.61 1.84 12.62
C ARG A 262 -27.71 0.79 13.26
N TYR A 263 -26.48 1.16 13.54
CA TYR A 263 -25.54 0.33 14.27
C TYR A 263 -24.92 1.13 15.41
N THR A 264 -24.36 0.42 16.37
CA THR A 264 -23.59 1.04 17.45
C THR A 264 -22.18 0.51 17.43
N LEU A 265 -21.21 1.39 17.24
CA LEU A 265 -19.81 1.03 17.34
C LEU A 265 -19.32 1.25 18.78
N SER A 266 -18.94 0.15 19.43
CA SER A 266 -18.23 0.18 20.71
C SER A 266 -16.73 0.19 20.45
N ILE A 267 -16.02 1.18 21.00
CA ILE A 267 -14.58 1.38 20.80
C ILE A 267 -13.90 1.39 22.16
N ASN A 268 -12.89 0.55 22.32
CA ASN A 268 -11.95 0.67 23.44
C ASN A 268 -10.82 1.63 23.01
N ASN A 269 -10.95 2.89 23.41
CA ASN A 269 -10.06 3.98 23.00
C ASN A 269 -8.86 4.06 23.96
N ILE A 270 -7.75 3.40 23.62
CA ILE A 270 -6.53 3.31 24.44
C ILE A 270 -5.36 4.08 23.81
N TYR A 271 -5.23 4.05 22.48
CA TYR A 271 -4.04 4.52 21.78
C TYR A 271 -3.91 6.05 21.81
N PRO A 272 -2.87 6.63 22.45
CA PRO A 272 -2.77 8.07 22.63
C PRO A 272 -2.30 8.77 21.36
N VAL A 273 -3.06 9.79 20.92
CA VAL A 273 -2.72 10.61 19.73
C VAL A 273 -2.54 12.09 20.02
N ALA A 274 -2.93 12.56 21.21
CA ALA A 274 -2.87 13.97 21.60
C ALA A 274 -1.44 14.52 21.56
N GLN A 275 -0.45 13.71 21.95
CA GLN A 275 0.97 14.11 22.05
C GLN A 275 1.58 14.57 20.71
N PHE A 276 1.02 14.12 19.58
CA PHE A 276 1.48 14.50 18.24
C PHE A 276 0.36 15.17 17.43
N ASN A 277 -0.69 15.68 18.08
CA ASN A 277 -1.84 16.31 17.43
C ASN A 277 -2.42 15.44 16.29
N GLY A 278 -2.47 14.13 16.51
CA GLY A 278 -3.02 13.17 15.56
C GLY A 278 -4.51 12.97 15.78
N LYS A 279 -5.20 12.50 14.73
CA LYS A 279 -6.60 12.09 14.82
C LYS A 279 -6.75 10.62 14.52
N LYS A 280 -7.77 10.01 15.12
CA LYS A 280 -8.15 8.62 14.91
C LYS A 280 -9.50 8.56 14.24
N SER A 281 -9.61 7.72 13.22
CA SER A 281 -10.87 7.48 12.54
C SER A 281 -11.09 5.99 12.33
N PHE A 282 -12.33 5.56 12.37
CA PHE A 282 -12.70 4.24 11.82
C PHE A 282 -13.34 4.46 10.46
N ILE A 283 -13.16 3.49 9.57
CA ILE A 283 -13.66 3.55 8.20
C ILE A 283 -14.27 2.20 7.87
N ILE A 284 -15.53 2.18 7.45
CA ILE A 284 -16.16 1.00 6.85
C ILE A 284 -16.35 1.31 5.37
N SER A 285 -15.84 0.46 4.48
CA SER A 285 -15.88 0.70 3.04
C SER A 285 -16.11 -0.58 2.26
N THR A 286 -16.83 -0.48 1.15
CA THR A 286 -16.79 -1.49 0.09
C THR A 286 -15.52 -1.35 -0.75
N THR A 287 -15.27 -2.29 -1.65
CA THR A 287 -14.18 -2.22 -2.64
C THR A 287 -14.71 -2.38 -4.06
N SER A 288 -14.11 -1.64 -4.99
CA SER A 288 -14.26 -1.87 -6.43
C SER A 288 -13.05 -2.65 -6.98
N TRP A 289 -13.08 -3.02 -8.25
CA TRP A 289 -11.93 -3.66 -8.93
C TRP A 289 -10.68 -2.76 -8.94
N THR A 290 -10.85 -1.44 -8.86
CA THR A 290 -9.76 -0.45 -8.74
C THR A 290 -9.29 -0.22 -7.30
N GLY A 291 -9.88 -0.92 -6.32
CA GLY A 291 -9.65 -0.75 -4.90
C GLY A 291 -10.70 0.12 -4.22
N GLY A 292 -10.28 0.88 -3.20
CA GLY A 292 -11.17 1.76 -2.44
C GLY A 292 -11.50 3.07 -3.16
N ARG A 293 -12.32 3.92 -2.53
CA ARG A 293 -12.72 5.22 -3.06
C ARG A 293 -11.51 6.14 -3.27
N ASN A 294 -11.16 6.40 -4.53
CA ASN A 294 -10.13 7.34 -4.92
C ASN A 294 -10.38 7.88 -6.35
N PRO A 295 -11.04 9.06 -6.48
CA PRO A 295 -11.40 9.59 -7.80
C PRO A 295 -10.20 10.17 -8.57
N PHE A 296 -9.03 10.32 -7.94
CA PHE A 296 -7.86 10.98 -8.52
C PHE A 296 -7.45 10.38 -9.86
N LEU A 297 -7.36 9.05 -9.94
CA LEU A 297 -6.91 8.38 -11.16
C LEU A 297 -7.88 8.67 -12.32
N GLY A 298 -9.18 8.52 -12.11
CA GLY A 298 -10.19 8.83 -13.12
C GLY A 298 -10.13 10.29 -13.58
N ILE A 299 -10.02 11.23 -12.64
CA ILE A 299 -9.89 12.66 -12.95
C ILE A 299 -8.60 12.93 -13.75
N ALA A 300 -7.47 12.35 -13.37
CA ALA A 300 -6.20 12.54 -14.07
C ALA A 300 -6.27 12.08 -15.53
N TYR A 301 -6.86 10.90 -15.79
CA TYR A 301 -7.07 10.40 -17.16
C TYR A 301 -7.98 11.33 -17.99
N ILE A 302 -9.08 11.83 -17.41
CA ILE A 302 -9.99 12.76 -18.09
C ILE A 302 -9.28 14.09 -18.39
N VAL A 303 -8.52 14.64 -17.44
CA VAL A 303 -7.80 15.91 -17.62
C VAL A 303 -6.73 15.78 -18.69
N VAL A 304 -5.88 14.74 -18.63
CA VAL A 304 -4.83 14.51 -19.65
C VAL A 304 -5.46 14.24 -21.01
N GLY A 305 -6.50 13.40 -21.09
CA GLY A 305 -7.23 13.14 -22.32
C GLY A 305 -7.88 14.39 -22.90
N GLY A 306 -8.45 15.25 -22.05
CA GLY A 306 -9.02 16.55 -22.44
C GLY A 306 -7.98 17.52 -22.99
N ILE A 307 -6.80 17.62 -22.34
CA ILE A 307 -5.68 18.41 -22.86
C ILE A 307 -5.24 17.88 -24.23
N CYS A 308 -5.08 16.55 -24.38
CA CYS A 308 -4.74 15.94 -25.66
C CYS A 308 -5.79 16.22 -26.74
N ALA A 309 -7.09 16.21 -26.42
CA ALA A 309 -8.15 16.54 -27.37
C ALA A 309 -8.05 18.00 -27.84
N VAL A 310 -7.86 18.95 -26.92
CA VAL A 310 -7.69 20.38 -27.26
C VAL A 310 -6.45 20.58 -28.13
N VAL A 311 -5.31 19.99 -27.76
CA VAL A 311 -4.07 20.08 -28.54
C VAL A 311 -4.25 19.49 -29.94
N THR A 312 -4.96 18.36 -30.06
CA THR A 312 -5.28 17.74 -31.36
C THR A 312 -6.06 18.70 -32.25
N VAL A 313 -7.11 19.35 -31.72
CA VAL A 313 -7.93 20.32 -32.46
C VAL A 313 -7.09 21.54 -32.89
N VAL A 314 -6.25 22.07 -31.99
CA VAL A 314 -5.38 23.22 -32.29
C VAL A 314 -4.36 22.87 -33.37
N PHE A 315 -3.69 21.72 -33.27
CA PHE A 315 -2.71 21.29 -34.27
C PHE A 315 -3.36 20.95 -35.61
N LEU A 316 -4.55 20.35 -35.60
CA LEU A 316 -5.32 20.12 -36.81
C LEU A 316 -5.67 21.45 -37.48
N PHE A 317 -6.14 22.44 -36.72
CA PHE A 317 -6.44 23.78 -37.24
C PHE A 317 -5.20 24.46 -37.84
N ILE A 318 -4.07 24.43 -37.14
CA ILE A 318 -2.80 24.99 -37.63
C ILE A 318 -2.35 24.26 -38.90
N HIS A 319 -2.44 22.93 -38.93
CA HIS A 319 -2.06 22.13 -40.09
C HIS A 319 -2.95 22.42 -41.30
N LEU A 320 -4.26 22.60 -41.11
CA LEU A 320 -5.18 22.97 -42.18
C LEU A 320 -4.95 24.40 -42.69
N LYS A 321 -4.57 25.34 -41.82
CA LYS A 321 -4.41 26.76 -42.17
C LYS A 321 -3.02 27.10 -42.72
N PHE A 322 -1.98 26.49 -42.16
CA PHE A 322 -0.57 26.82 -42.43
C PHE A 322 0.24 25.64 -42.96
N GLY A 323 -0.39 24.47 -43.14
CA GLY A 323 0.23 23.33 -43.80
C GLY A 323 0.53 23.70 -45.24
N ARG A 324 1.77 24.12 -45.51
CA ARG A 324 2.28 24.14 -46.87
C ARG A 324 2.31 22.69 -47.35
N VAL A 325 1.63 22.43 -48.46
CA VAL A 325 1.85 21.22 -49.23
C VAL A 325 3.31 21.26 -49.65
N ASN A 326 4.18 20.56 -48.93
CA ASN A 326 5.51 20.28 -49.43
C ASN A 326 5.31 19.35 -50.63
N HIS A 327 5.37 19.92 -51.82
CA HIS A 327 5.69 19.20 -53.04
C HIS A 327 7.12 18.69 -52.88
N GLU A 328 7.27 17.43 -52.47
CA GLU A 328 8.51 16.64 -52.56
C GLU A 328 8.17 15.19 -52.17
N ASP A 329 7.21 14.63 -52.90
CA ASP A 329 7.42 13.29 -53.44
C ASP A 329 8.36 13.50 -54.63
N ASP A 330 9.68 13.31 -54.46
CA ASP A 330 10.67 12.99 -55.49
C ASP A 330 12.09 13.12 -54.90
N ILE A 331 12.65 11.98 -54.46
CA ILE A 331 14.00 11.41 -54.71
C ILE A 331 14.22 10.21 -53.79
#